data_AF-A0A2E7USR6-F1
#
_entry.id   AF-A0A2E7USR6-F1
#
_cell.length_a   1.000
_cell.length_b   1.000
_cell.length_c   1.000
_cell.angle_alpha   90.00
_cell.angle_beta   90.00
_cell.angle_gamma   90.00
#
_symmetry.space_group_name_H-M   'P 1'
#
loop_
_entity.id
_entity.type
_entity.pdbx_description
1 polymer ?
#
loop_
_entity_poly.entity_id
_entity_poly.type
_entity_poly.pdbx_seq_one_letter_code
_entity_poly.pdbx_strand_id
1 'polypeptide(L)'
;MSRFSARLLLFAAAAVGVIGCGSEPTMSGKVSDVWNTPIAGATVTIEGVKELATTGADGSFNLPVLTGKKRFKAGAEGFVHVQETIVFPEGAGDGVEKPDVKLTLYPAPESTGFHLVNTQSYSKLDGQAIDTTGTELHAYTGIENPGEVKVGVKPRHRVVYRVEHEPHEIAQMGLELHRLEFVAESLVPGPEGEESVKINRFIAKEAVEFDLKQLASDDCYLIVTRAGLEPGYYAFHSEGLLTSNDVDVLDKTPEKLRKAYPFQVK
;
A
#
# COMPACT_ATOMS: atom_id res chain seq x y z
N MET A 1 24.55 -54.94 82.38
CA MET A 1 25.60 -54.23 81.61
C MET A 1 25.24 -54.32 80.13
N SER A 2 24.37 -53.43 79.64
CA SER A 2 24.73 -52.24 78.84
C SER A 2 25.65 -52.57 77.66
N ARG A 3 25.07 -52.53 76.45
CA ARG A 3 25.67 -51.88 75.26
C ARG A 3 24.59 -51.66 74.19
N PHE A 4 24.12 -50.41 74.17
CA PHE A 4 23.45 -49.75 73.05
C PHE A 4 24.38 -49.79 71.81
N SER A 5 23.82 -50.02 70.62
CA SER A 5 24.51 -49.73 69.36
C SER A 5 23.53 -49.12 68.35
N ALA A 6 24.04 -48.14 67.62
CA ALA A 6 23.32 -47.01 67.04
C ALA A 6 22.40 -47.37 65.87
N ARG A 7 21.18 -46.80 65.91
CA ARG A 7 20.33 -46.63 64.73
C ARG A 7 20.96 -45.56 63.84
N LEU A 8 21.37 -45.95 62.64
CA LEU A 8 21.79 -45.07 61.57
C LEU A 8 20.55 -44.33 61.03
N LEU A 9 20.45 -43.03 61.32
CA LEU A 9 19.45 -42.12 60.74
C LEU A 9 19.88 -41.79 59.31
N LEU A 10 19.14 -42.27 58.31
CA LEU A 10 19.17 -41.70 56.96
C LEU A 10 18.54 -40.30 57.01
N PHE A 11 19.34 -39.26 56.81
CA PHE A 11 18.85 -37.94 56.43
C PHE A 11 18.70 -37.91 54.91
N ALA A 12 17.46 -37.98 54.43
CA ALA A 12 17.13 -37.64 53.06
C ALA A 12 17.16 -36.11 52.93
N ALA A 13 18.18 -35.57 52.28
CA ALA A 13 18.21 -34.17 51.87
C ALA A 13 17.19 -33.97 50.74
N ALA A 14 16.08 -33.29 51.04
CA ALA A 14 15.13 -32.83 50.04
C ALA A 14 15.79 -31.70 49.23
N ALA A 15 16.21 -32.01 48.00
CA ALA A 15 16.60 -31.02 47.02
C ALA A 15 15.33 -30.26 46.57
N VAL A 16 15.17 -29.03 47.07
CA VAL A 16 14.17 -28.09 46.57
C VAL A 16 14.66 -27.62 45.19
N GLY A 17 14.18 -28.29 44.14
CA GLY A 17 14.33 -27.84 42.77
C GLY A 17 13.55 -26.54 42.59
N VAL A 18 14.26 -25.42 42.44
CA VAL A 18 13.68 -24.18 41.95
C VAL A 18 13.31 -24.44 40.49
N ILE A 19 12.04 -24.78 40.24
CA ILE A 19 11.48 -24.75 38.89
C ILE A 19 11.44 -23.27 38.53
N GLY A 20 12.50 -22.79 37.88
CA GLY A 20 12.48 -21.53 37.18
C GLY A 20 11.36 -21.61 36.16
N CYS A 21 10.29 -20.87 36.39
CA CYS A 21 9.22 -20.67 35.44
C CYS A 21 9.83 -19.87 34.29
N GLY A 22 10.44 -20.56 33.32
CA GLY A 22 10.95 -19.93 32.10
C GLY A 22 9.75 -19.38 31.35
N SER A 23 9.61 -18.06 31.30
CA SER A 23 8.63 -17.42 30.43
C SER A 23 8.90 -17.90 29.01
N GLU A 24 7.88 -18.46 28.35
CA GLU A 24 8.00 -18.86 26.95
C GLU A 24 8.52 -17.67 26.12
N PRO A 25 9.45 -17.90 25.19
CA PRO A 25 10.02 -16.81 24.42
C PRO A 25 8.90 -16.13 23.62
N THR A 26 8.80 -14.81 23.75
CA THR A 26 7.86 -13.97 23.03
C THR A 26 8.57 -13.14 21.97
N MET A 27 7.80 -12.74 20.96
CA MET A 27 8.18 -11.74 19.98
C MET A 27 7.27 -10.53 20.09
N SER A 28 7.84 -9.34 19.89
CA SER A 28 7.11 -8.09 19.84
C SER A 28 6.84 -7.67 18.40
N GLY A 29 5.70 -7.03 18.17
CA GLY A 29 5.40 -6.33 16.94
C GLY A 29 4.73 -5.00 17.21
N LYS A 30 4.56 -4.19 16.15
CA LYS A 30 3.90 -2.90 16.22
C LYS A 30 2.90 -2.73 15.08
N VAL A 31 1.72 -2.22 15.43
CA VAL A 31 0.71 -1.76 14.48
C VAL A 31 0.67 -0.24 14.51
N SER A 32 0.84 0.38 13.34
CA SER A 32 0.71 1.82 13.16
C SER A 32 -0.08 2.13 11.90
N ASP A 33 -0.58 3.35 11.78
CA ASP A 33 -1.13 3.82 10.52
C ASP A 33 -0.01 4.14 9.50
N VAL A 34 -0.42 4.55 8.30
CA VAL A 34 0.46 4.94 7.20
C VAL A 34 1.28 6.21 7.48
N TRP A 35 0.92 6.99 8.51
CA TRP A 35 1.64 8.17 8.98
C TRP A 35 2.48 7.92 10.24
N ASN A 36 2.64 6.64 10.62
CA ASN A 36 3.39 6.16 11.78
C ASN A 36 2.74 6.48 13.14
N THR A 37 1.46 6.81 13.17
CA THR A 37 0.70 6.91 14.43
C THR A 37 0.44 5.51 14.97
N PRO A 38 0.81 5.18 16.22
CA PRO A 38 0.49 3.88 16.80
C PRO A 38 -1.03 3.70 16.93
N ILE A 39 -1.51 2.47 16.66
CA ILE A 39 -2.94 2.16 16.74
C ILE A 39 -3.18 1.27 17.96
N ALA A 40 -3.90 1.80 18.94
CA ALA A 40 -4.34 1.05 20.12
C ALA A 40 -5.58 0.22 19.82
N GLY A 41 -5.71 -0.96 20.44
CA GLY A 41 -6.89 -1.81 20.28
C GLY A 41 -7.00 -2.51 18.92
N ALA A 42 -5.97 -2.45 18.07
CA ALA A 42 -5.94 -3.20 16.82
C ALA A 42 -5.88 -4.70 17.12
N THR A 43 -6.67 -5.47 16.39
CA THR A 43 -6.68 -6.93 16.47
C THR A 43 -5.67 -7.49 15.48
N VAL A 44 -4.76 -8.34 15.96
CA VAL A 44 -3.74 -9.04 15.17
C VAL A 44 -4.00 -10.54 15.27
N THR A 45 -4.10 -11.19 14.11
CA THR A 45 -4.35 -12.63 13.99
C THR A 45 -3.33 -13.26 13.06
N ILE A 46 -3.04 -14.54 13.27
CA ILE A 46 -2.12 -15.31 12.43
C ILE A 46 -2.88 -16.51 11.85
N GLU A 47 -2.76 -16.71 10.53
CA GLU A 47 -3.36 -17.87 9.89
C GLU A 47 -2.87 -19.18 10.51
N GLY A 48 -3.82 -20.03 10.92
CA GLY A 48 -3.54 -21.32 11.57
C GLY A 48 -3.25 -21.23 13.07
N VAL A 49 -3.28 -20.04 13.67
CA VAL A 49 -3.11 -19.85 15.13
C VAL A 49 -4.41 -19.30 15.70
N LYS A 50 -4.90 -19.87 16.81
CA LYS A 50 -6.16 -19.43 17.45
C LYS A 50 -6.00 -18.17 18.30
N GLU A 51 -4.77 -17.85 18.69
CA GLU A 51 -4.47 -16.69 19.53
C GLU A 51 -4.69 -15.39 18.76
N LEU A 52 -5.31 -14.45 19.45
CA LEU A 52 -5.54 -13.08 19.01
C LEU A 52 -4.68 -12.18 19.90
N ALA A 53 -3.93 -11.28 19.30
CA ALA A 53 -3.27 -10.20 20.02
C ALA A 53 -4.07 -8.90 19.83
N THR A 54 -4.15 -8.11 20.89
CA THR A 54 -4.68 -6.75 20.84
C THR A 54 -3.56 -5.78 21.17
N THR A 55 -3.42 -4.72 20.39
CA THR A 55 -2.35 -3.75 20.61
C THR A 55 -2.59 -2.84 21.81
N GLY A 56 -1.51 -2.50 22.52
CA GLY A 56 -1.49 -1.50 23.57
C GLY A 56 -1.56 -0.07 23.05
N ALA A 57 -1.50 0.90 23.97
CA ALA A 57 -1.61 2.34 23.65
C ALA A 57 -0.51 2.86 22.72
N ASP A 58 0.66 2.21 22.73
CA ASP A 58 1.81 2.51 21.87
C ASP A 58 1.82 1.70 20.56
N GLY A 59 0.73 0.97 20.28
CA GLY A 59 0.57 0.10 19.12
C GLY A 59 1.34 -1.21 19.22
N SER A 60 1.98 -1.51 20.35
CA SER A 60 2.74 -2.74 20.53
C SER A 60 1.84 -3.94 20.82
N PHE A 61 2.29 -5.12 20.40
CA PHE A 61 1.68 -6.39 20.79
C PHE A 61 2.76 -7.46 21.00
N ASN A 62 2.44 -8.50 21.76
CA ASN A 62 3.33 -9.63 22.01
C ASN A 62 2.63 -10.93 21.62
N LEU A 63 3.38 -11.84 20.99
CA LEU A 63 2.92 -13.18 20.63
C LEU A 63 4.02 -14.20 20.95
N PRO A 64 3.70 -15.49 21.09
CA PRO A 64 4.71 -16.54 21.18
C PRO A 64 5.63 -16.51 19.95
N VAL A 65 6.91 -16.87 20.13
CA VAL A 65 7.84 -16.91 18.99
C VAL A 65 7.36 -17.92 17.95
N LEU A 66 7.23 -17.42 16.72
CA LEU A 66 6.82 -18.20 15.57
C LEU A 66 8.04 -18.67 14.78
N THR A 67 7.90 -19.79 14.07
CA THR A 67 8.89 -20.30 13.12
C THR A 67 8.28 -20.49 11.74
N GLY A 68 9.09 -20.34 10.69
CA GLY A 68 8.67 -20.51 9.31
C GLY A 68 7.84 -19.35 8.76
N LYS A 69 7.15 -19.59 7.64
CA LYS A 69 6.33 -18.58 6.94
C LYS A 69 4.98 -18.40 7.64
N LYS A 70 4.67 -17.18 8.06
CA LYS A 70 3.42 -16.83 8.76
C LYS A 70 2.70 -15.69 8.05
N ARG A 71 1.38 -15.81 7.98
CA ARG A 71 0.50 -14.79 7.41
C ARG A 71 -0.23 -14.08 8.55
N PHE A 72 0.07 -12.81 8.72
CA PHE A 72 -0.58 -11.92 9.68
C PHE A 72 -1.76 -11.24 9.02
N LYS A 73 -2.85 -11.08 9.76
CA LYS A 73 -3.93 -10.14 9.45
C LYS A 73 -4.07 -9.17 10.61
N ALA A 74 -4.13 -7.88 10.30
CA ALA A 74 -4.40 -6.85 11.29
C ALA A 74 -5.56 -5.96 10.84
N GLY A 75 -6.36 -5.55 11.82
CA GLY A 75 -7.52 -4.68 11.61
C GLY A 75 -7.84 -3.86 12.85
N ALA A 76 -8.44 -2.71 12.63
CA ALA A 76 -8.96 -1.82 13.65
C ALA A 76 -10.18 -1.08 13.10
N GLU A 77 -11.08 -0.63 13.97
CA GLU A 77 -12.25 0.14 13.55
C GLU A 77 -11.83 1.41 12.81
N GLY A 78 -12.45 1.68 11.65
CA GLY A 78 -12.10 2.81 10.80
C GLY A 78 -10.86 2.60 9.92
N PHE A 79 -10.25 1.42 9.93
CA PHE A 79 -9.09 1.08 9.11
C PHE A 79 -9.39 -0.05 8.13
N VAL A 80 -8.75 0.03 6.96
CA VAL A 80 -8.66 -1.06 5.99
C VAL A 80 -7.81 -2.18 6.58
N HIS A 81 -8.33 -3.40 6.52
CA HIS A 81 -7.60 -4.57 7.02
C HIS A 81 -6.40 -4.86 6.12
N VAL A 82 -5.31 -5.31 6.72
CA VAL A 82 -4.09 -5.66 5.98
C VAL A 82 -3.69 -7.09 6.22
N GLN A 83 -3.00 -7.64 5.22
CA GLN A 83 -2.44 -8.97 5.27
C GLN A 83 -0.98 -8.92 4.85
N GLU A 84 -0.11 -9.41 5.73
CA GLU A 84 1.34 -9.47 5.49
C GLU A 84 1.86 -10.88 5.71
N THR A 85 2.86 -11.26 4.93
CA THR A 85 3.53 -12.55 5.08
C THR A 85 4.97 -12.33 5.51
N ILE A 86 5.33 -12.91 6.65
CA ILE A 86 6.63 -12.75 7.28
C ILE A 86 7.26 -14.13 7.45
N VAL A 87 8.56 -14.24 7.16
CA VAL A 87 9.32 -15.48 7.30
C VAL A 87 10.16 -15.38 8.56
N PHE A 88 9.93 -16.29 9.50
CA PHE A 88 10.72 -16.41 10.73
C PHE A 88 11.78 -17.49 10.55
N PRO A 89 13.03 -17.22 10.97
CA PRO A 89 14.09 -18.22 10.95
C PRO A 89 13.74 -19.43 11.82
N GLU A 90 14.18 -20.62 11.38
CA GLU A 90 14.07 -21.83 12.17
C GLU A 90 15.12 -21.85 13.30
N GLY A 91 14.80 -22.48 14.43
CA GLY A 91 15.73 -22.62 15.56
C GLY A 91 15.77 -21.44 16.53
N ALA A 92 14.59 -20.93 16.92
CA ALA A 92 14.37 -19.79 17.81
C ALA A 92 14.93 -19.94 19.25
N GLY A 93 16.25 -20.05 19.39
CA GLY A 93 16.96 -19.83 20.65
C GLY A 93 17.23 -18.34 20.90
N ASP A 94 17.74 -18.03 22.09
CA ASP A 94 17.98 -16.66 22.59
C ASP A 94 19.02 -15.84 21.80
N GLY A 95 19.61 -16.40 20.74
CA GLY A 95 20.61 -15.73 19.87
C GLY A 95 20.18 -15.48 18.43
N VAL A 96 18.95 -15.82 18.04
CA VAL A 96 18.45 -15.59 16.67
C VAL A 96 17.78 -14.22 16.59
N GLU A 97 18.25 -13.38 15.66
CA GLU A 97 17.63 -12.10 15.34
C GLU A 97 16.21 -12.35 14.81
N LYS A 98 15.22 -11.84 15.54
CA LYS A 98 13.81 -12.00 15.20
C LYS A 98 13.41 -10.86 14.26
N PRO A 99 12.64 -11.13 13.20
CA PRO A 99 12.17 -10.07 12.32
C PRO A 99 11.25 -9.13 13.10
N ASP A 100 11.47 -7.82 12.94
CA ASP A 100 10.63 -6.77 13.49
C ASP A 100 9.29 -6.75 12.75
N VAL A 101 8.20 -7.15 13.43
CA VAL A 101 6.88 -7.21 12.82
C VAL A 101 6.22 -5.85 12.84
N LYS A 102 6.22 -5.19 11.68
CA LYS A 102 5.52 -3.91 11.46
C LYS A 102 4.33 -4.12 10.56
N LEU A 103 3.14 -3.85 11.08
CA LEU A 103 1.89 -3.90 10.32
C LEU A 103 1.38 -2.46 10.15
N THR A 104 1.27 -2.02 8.90
CA THR A 104 0.80 -0.67 8.58
C THR A 104 -0.66 -0.72 8.16
N LEU A 105 -1.57 -0.12 8.94
CA LEU A 105 -2.96 0.05 8.57
C LEU A 105 -3.17 1.35 7.79
N TYR A 106 -4.23 1.37 6.99
CA TYR A 106 -4.65 2.53 6.21
C TYR A 106 -6.04 2.91 6.68
N PRO A 107 -6.30 4.16 7.11
CA PRO A 107 -7.68 4.56 7.38
C PRO A 107 -8.58 4.29 6.18
N ALA A 108 -9.82 3.89 6.42
CA ALA A 108 -10.78 3.67 5.36
C ALA A 108 -11.09 5.01 4.65
N PRO A 109 -10.86 5.12 3.33
CA PRO A 109 -11.22 6.32 2.60
C PRO A 109 -12.73 6.57 2.66
N GLU A 110 -13.15 7.82 2.84
CA GLU A 110 -14.57 8.19 2.98
C GLU A 110 -15.38 7.96 1.70
N SER A 111 -14.71 7.89 0.54
CA SER A 111 -15.35 7.76 -0.76
C SER A 111 -14.54 6.88 -1.71
N THR A 112 -15.12 6.56 -2.87
CA THR A 112 -14.45 5.79 -3.92
C THR A 112 -13.51 6.68 -4.75
N GLY A 113 -12.53 6.05 -5.40
CA GLY A 113 -11.50 6.68 -6.20
C GLY A 113 -10.09 6.60 -5.58
N PHE A 114 -9.18 7.40 -6.15
CA PHE A 114 -7.76 7.43 -5.78
C PHE A 114 -7.51 8.40 -4.63
N HIS A 115 -6.90 7.91 -3.54
CA HIS A 115 -6.58 8.67 -2.35
C HIS A 115 -5.08 8.66 -2.12
N LEU A 116 -4.41 9.74 -2.54
CA LEU A 116 -2.98 9.89 -2.40
C LEU A 116 -2.61 10.08 -0.94
N VAL A 117 -1.63 9.31 -0.45
CA VAL A 117 -1.17 9.40 0.93
C VAL A 117 -0.17 10.54 1.09
N ASN A 118 -0.62 11.63 1.74
CA ASN A 118 0.23 12.77 2.08
C ASN A 118 0.95 12.57 3.42
N THR A 119 1.37 13.65 4.07
CA THR A 119 2.15 13.59 5.31
C THR A 119 1.29 13.18 6.51
N GLN A 120 0.01 13.56 6.53
CA GLN A 120 -0.90 13.30 7.67
C GLN A 120 -2.36 13.04 7.26
N SER A 121 -2.66 13.01 5.96
CA SER A 121 -4.02 12.84 5.46
C SER A 121 -4.02 12.23 4.07
N TYR A 122 -5.21 11.90 3.57
CA TYR A 122 -5.42 11.63 2.17
C TYR A 122 -5.73 12.90 1.39
N SER A 123 -5.31 12.92 0.12
CA SER A 123 -5.88 13.81 -0.89
C SER A 123 -6.54 12.98 -1.97
N LYS A 124 -7.84 13.17 -2.14
CA LYS A 124 -8.60 12.53 -3.22
C LYS A 124 -8.19 13.17 -4.55
N LEU A 125 -7.90 12.32 -5.54
CA LEU A 125 -7.63 12.78 -6.90
C LEU A 125 -8.95 12.91 -7.66
N ASP A 126 -9.19 14.09 -8.22
CA ASP A 126 -10.36 14.34 -9.04
C ASP A 126 -10.10 13.95 -10.50
N GLY A 127 -11.01 13.16 -11.06
CA GLY A 127 -10.93 12.73 -12.45
C GLY A 127 -11.14 13.91 -13.40
N GLN A 128 -10.20 14.10 -14.32
CA GLN A 128 -10.23 15.08 -15.40
C GLN A 128 -10.58 14.39 -16.71
N ALA A 129 -11.44 15.02 -17.50
CA ALA A 129 -11.84 14.48 -18.80
C ALA A 129 -10.62 14.40 -19.73
N ILE A 130 -10.47 13.24 -20.37
CA ILE A 130 -9.51 13.03 -21.45
C ILE A 130 -10.20 13.41 -22.75
N ASP A 131 -9.54 14.29 -23.51
CA ASP A 131 -9.97 14.67 -24.85
C ASP A 131 -8.79 14.61 -25.83
N THR A 132 -9.11 14.85 -27.10
CA THR A 132 -8.10 14.86 -28.17
C THR A 132 -8.21 16.12 -29.00
N THR A 133 -7.08 16.76 -29.25
CA THR A 133 -6.95 17.96 -30.10
C THR A 133 -5.95 17.70 -31.21
N GLY A 134 -6.28 18.07 -32.45
CA GLY A 134 -5.37 17.92 -33.60
C GLY A 134 -6.10 17.52 -34.87
N THR A 135 -5.38 16.84 -35.77
CA THR A 135 -5.93 16.25 -37.01
C THR A 135 -5.85 14.74 -36.94
N GLU A 136 -6.48 14.04 -37.90
CA GLU A 136 -6.33 12.58 -38.06
C GLU A 136 -4.87 12.15 -38.26
N LEU A 137 -4.00 13.05 -38.75
CA LEU A 137 -2.59 12.77 -38.96
C LEU A 137 -1.76 12.96 -37.68
N HIS A 138 -2.10 13.96 -36.86
CA HIS A 138 -1.41 14.28 -35.61
C HIS A 138 -2.43 14.70 -34.57
N ALA A 139 -2.73 13.79 -33.66
CA ALA A 139 -3.68 13.99 -32.58
C ALA A 139 -2.94 13.99 -31.24
N TYR A 140 -3.35 14.89 -30.34
CA TYR A 140 -2.81 15.01 -28.99
C TYR A 140 -3.91 14.64 -28.00
N THR A 141 -3.80 13.45 -27.41
CA THR A 141 -4.71 12.98 -26.38
C THR A 141 -4.17 13.34 -25.00
N GLY A 142 -4.97 14.01 -24.18
CA GLY A 142 -4.50 14.54 -22.91
C GLY A 142 -5.61 15.09 -22.04
N ILE A 143 -5.22 15.86 -21.03
CA ILE A 143 -6.12 16.58 -20.14
C ILE A 143 -5.78 18.08 -20.14
N GLU A 144 -6.79 18.93 -19.97
CA GLU A 144 -6.57 20.37 -19.89
C GLU A 144 -5.98 20.81 -18.53
N ASN A 145 -6.49 20.23 -17.45
CA ASN A 145 -6.13 20.58 -16.08
C ASN A 145 -5.35 19.44 -15.43
N PRO A 146 -4.14 19.67 -14.88
CA PRO A 146 -3.34 18.64 -14.23
C PRO A 146 -3.72 18.44 -12.75
N GLY A 147 -4.88 18.96 -12.32
CA GLY A 147 -5.39 18.83 -10.97
C GLY A 147 -4.72 19.75 -9.94
N GLU A 148 -5.32 19.82 -8.75
CA GLU A 148 -4.86 20.71 -7.68
C GLU A 148 -4.04 19.99 -6.61
N VAL A 149 -4.12 18.66 -6.56
CA VAL A 149 -3.47 17.83 -5.55
C VAL A 149 -1.96 17.87 -5.71
N LYS A 150 -1.28 18.21 -4.61
CA LYS A 150 0.18 18.32 -4.54
C LYS A 150 0.71 17.40 -3.47
N VAL A 151 1.81 16.72 -3.75
CA VAL A 151 2.54 15.87 -2.82
C VAL A 151 4.02 16.21 -2.84
N GLY A 152 4.69 16.11 -1.70
CA GLY A 152 6.14 16.26 -1.64
C GLY A 152 6.86 15.07 -2.26
N VAL A 153 8.11 15.25 -2.69
CA VAL A 153 9.00 14.15 -3.10
C VAL A 153 9.11 13.09 -1.99
N LYS A 154 8.86 11.82 -2.35
CA LYS A 154 9.00 10.66 -1.45
C LYS A 154 9.79 9.55 -2.15
N PRO A 155 10.49 8.66 -1.41
CA PRO A 155 11.15 7.50 -2.00
C PRO A 155 10.19 6.56 -2.73
N ARG A 156 8.93 6.49 -2.26
CA ARG A 156 7.82 5.78 -2.90
C ARG A 156 6.53 6.52 -2.57
N HIS A 157 5.70 6.76 -3.58
CA HIS A 157 4.36 7.31 -3.38
C HIS A 157 3.38 6.17 -3.14
N ARG A 158 2.41 6.41 -2.25
CA ARG A 158 1.36 5.45 -1.91
C ARG A 158 0.01 6.07 -2.25
N VAL A 159 -0.87 5.27 -2.85
CA VAL A 159 -2.26 5.66 -3.14
C VAL A 159 -3.16 4.53 -2.67
N VAL A 160 -4.19 4.87 -1.89
CA VAL A 160 -5.28 3.94 -1.58
C VAL A 160 -6.34 4.12 -2.65
N TYR A 161 -6.58 3.09 -3.44
CA TYR A 161 -7.61 3.07 -4.48
C TYR A 161 -8.82 2.29 -3.98
N ARG A 162 -9.92 3.00 -3.73
CA ARG A 162 -11.19 2.42 -3.28
C ARG A 162 -12.15 2.29 -4.45
N VAL A 163 -12.73 1.12 -4.62
CA VAL A 163 -13.59 0.78 -5.75
C VAL A 163 -14.97 0.33 -5.27
N GLU A 164 -15.99 0.48 -6.11
CA GLU A 164 -17.30 -0.14 -5.90
C GLU A 164 -17.40 -1.51 -6.59
N HIS A 165 -16.44 -1.79 -7.49
CA HIS A 165 -16.42 -2.92 -8.41
C HIS A 165 -15.80 -4.18 -7.80
N GLU A 166 -16.13 -5.32 -8.40
CA GLU A 166 -15.60 -6.62 -7.98
C GLU A 166 -14.10 -6.73 -8.33
N PRO A 167 -13.29 -7.47 -7.54
CA PRO A 167 -11.84 -7.56 -7.73
C PRO A 167 -11.37 -7.94 -9.14
N HIS A 168 -12.13 -8.79 -9.84
CA HIS A 168 -11.77 -9.25 -11.18
C HIS A 168 -11.91 -8.16 -12.25
N GLU A 169 -12.78 -7.17 -12.03
CA GLU A 169 -12.96 -6.03 -12.94
C GLU A 169 -11.72 -5.12 -12.90
N ILE A 170 -11.11 -4.95 -11.73
CA ILE A 170 -9.96 -4.04 -11.52
C ILE A 170 -8.70 -4.55 -12.20
N ALA A 171 -8.46 -5.86 -12.18
CA ALA A 171 -7.35 -6.46 -12.91
C ALA A 171 -7.44 -6.24 -14.43
N GLN A 172 -8.67 -6.07 -14.94
CA GLN A 172 -8.91 -5.82 -16.37
C GLN A 172 -8.86 -4.34 -16.74
N MET A 173 -8.93 -3.42 -15.77
CA MET A 173 -8.92 -1.97 -16.05
C MET A 173 -7.63 -1.47 -16.69
N GLY A 174 -6.54 -2.24 -16.69
CA GLY A 174 -5.28 -1.82 -17.29
C GLY A 174 -4.80 -0.48 -16.72
N LEU A 175 -4.78 -0.37 -15.39
CA LEU A 175 -4.40 0.87 -14.72
C LEU A 175 -2.93 1.21 -15.02
N GLU A 176 -2.69 2.45 -15.43
CA GLU A 176 -1.40 2.99 -15.79
C GLU A 176 -1.13 4.29 -15.03
N LEU A 177 0.15 4.61 -14.84
CA LEU A 177 0.59 5.88 -14.27
C LEU A 177 1.64 6.48 -15.21
N HIS A 178 1.44 7.73 -15.62
CA HIS A 178 2.37 8.42 -16.50
C HIS A 178 2.78 9.78 -15.95
N ARG A 179 4.03 10.18 -16.21
CA ARG A 179 4.45 11.57 -16.14
C ARG A 179 3.80 12.33 -17.28
N LEU A 180 3.33 13.53 -16.99
CA LEU A 180 2.67 14.43 -17.92
C LEU A 180 3.60 15.56 -18.36
N GLU A 181 3.45 15.97 -19.62
CA GLU A 181 4.10 17.14 -20.21
C GLU A 181 3.06 18.09 -20.78
N PHE A 182 3.20 19.39 -20.52
CA PHE A 182 2.31 20.38 -21.08
C PHE A 182 2.76 20.76 -22.49
N VAL A 183 1.87 20.58 -23.46
CA VAL A 183 2.02 21.02 -24.85
C VAL A 183 1.08 22.19 -25.07
N ALA A 184 1.66 23.39 -25.22
CA ALA A 184 0.90 24.60 -25.49
C ALA A 184 0.47 24.67 -26.95
N GLU A 185 1.41 24.48 -27.87
CA GLU A 185 1.21 24.56 -29.32
C GLU A 185 2.07 23.50 -30.02
N SER A 186 1.67 23.07 -31.21
CA SER A 186 2.45 22.17 -32.05
C SER A 186 2.21 22.44 -33.54
N LEU A 187 3.18 22.06 -34.37
CA LEU A 187 3.05 22.09 -35.82
C LEU A 187 2.31 20.84 -36.30
N VAL A 188 1.23 21.05 -37.04
CA VAL A 188 0.39 19.98 -37.58
C VAL A 188 0.34 20.13 -39.10
N PRO A 189 0.50 19.04 -39.88
CA PRO A 189 0.37 19.10 -41.33
C PRO A 189 -1.08 19.37 -41.74
N GLY A 190 -1.25 20.39 -42.57
CA GLY A 190 -2.50 20.79 -43.21
C GLY A 190 -2.37 20.82 -44.75
N PRO A 191 -3.47 21.13 -45.46
CA PRO A 191 -3.50 21.14 -46.92
C PRO A 191 -2.57 22.19 -47.55
N GLU A 192 -2.23 23.24 -46.81
CA GLU A 192 -1.36 24.34 -47.27
C GLU A 192 0.08 24.25 -46.72
N GLY A 193 0.40 23.24 -45.91
CA GLY A 193 1.70 23.08 -45.24
C GLY A 193 1.57 22.81 -43.75
N GLU A 194 2.64 23.02 -42.98
CA GLU A 194 2.59 22.93 -41.52
C GLU A 194 1.95 24.18 -40.92
N GLU A 195 0.94 24.00 -40.05
CA GLU A 195 0.29 25.09 -39.33
C GLU A 195 0.51 24.94 -37.82
N SER A 196 0.73 26.06 -37.13
CA SER A 196 0.80 26.07 -35.66
C SER A 196 -0.60 26.01 -35.08
N VAL A 197 -0.89 24.94 -34.33
CA VAL A 197 -2.18 24.71 -33.68
C VAL A 197 -1.99 24.78 -32.17
N LYS A 198 -2.92 25.47 -31.50
CA LYS A 198 -2.99 25.51 -30.03
C LYS A 198 -3.49 24.17 -29.52
N ILE A 199 -2.66 23.50 -28.73
CA ILE A 199 -2.97 22.22 -28.11
C ILE A 199 -3.50 22.46 -26.68
N ASN A 200 -2.72 23.15 -25.84
CA ASN A 200 -3.03 23.41 -24.42
C ASN A 200 -3.48 22.15 -23.66
N ARG A 201 -2.69 21.09 -23.74
CA ARG A 201 -2.97 19.81 -23.06
C ARG A 201 -1.75 19.30 -22.31
N PHE A 202 -2.01 18.61 -21.20
CA PHE A 202 -1.07 17.73 -20.53
C PHE A 202 -1.19 16.34 -21.16
N ILE A 203 -0.12 15.88 -21.81
CA ILE A 203 -0.06 14.58 -22.50
C ILE A 203 0.83 13.62 -21.72
N ALA A 204 0.59 12.31 -21.85
CA ALA A 204 1.45 11.30 -21.25
C ALA A 204 2.81 11.26 -21.96
N LYS A 205 3.90 11.19 -21.18
CA LYS A 205 5.28 11.15 -21.68
C LYS A 205 6.02 9.89 -21.26
N GLU A 206 6.11 9.64 -19.96
CA GLU A 206 6.92 8.56 -19.40
C GLU A 206 6.04 7.67 -18.51
N ALA A 207 6.03 6.36 -18.79
CA ALA A 207 5.36 5.39 -17.94
C ALA A 207 6.10 5.25 -16.60
N VAL A 208 5.33 5.18 -15.51
CA VAL A 208 5.85 5.01 -14.16
C VAL A 208 5.39 3.66 -13.62
N GLU A 209 6.36 2.83 -13.25
CA GLU A 209 6.04 1.53 -12.67
C GLU A 209 5.56 1.64 -11.22
N PHE A 210 4.54 0.85 -10.90
CA PHE A 210 4.01 0.69 -9.56
C PHE A 210 3.60 -0.75 -9.28
N ASP A 211 3.52 -1.07 -8.00
CA ASP A 211 2.94 -2.32 -7.51
C ASP A 211 1.50 -2.06 -7.08
N LEU A 212 0.56 -2.90 -7.53
CA LEU A 212 -0.83 -2.90 -7.10
C LEU A 212 -1.05 -4.08 -6.15
N LYS A 213 -1.34 -3.80 -4.89
CA LYS A 213 -1.60 -4.81 -3.85
C LYS A 213 -3.04 -4.70 -3.38
N GLN A 214 -3.82 -5.77 -3.55
CA GLN A 214 -5.14 -5.87 -2.90
C GLN A 214 -4.95 -5.89 -1.38
N LEU A 215 -5.71 -5.04 -0.68
CA LEU A 215 -5.75 -5.06 0.78
C LEU A 215 -6.73 -6.14 1.27
N ALA A 216 -6.75 -6.45 2.56
CA ALA A 216 -7.61 -7.51 3.06
C ALA A 216 -9.10 -7.12 3.12
N SER A 217 -9.41 -5.84 2.90
CA SER A 217 -10.76 -5.40 2.54
C SER A 217 -10.93 -5.50 1.02
N ASP A 218 -11.99 -6.17 0.57
CA ASP A 218 -12.19 -6.51 -0.84
C ASP A 218 -12.36 -5.28 -1.76
N ASP A 219 -12.68 -4.11 -1.20
CA ASP A 219 -12.94 -2.84 -1.91
C ASP A 219 -11.74 -1.89 -1.97
N CYS A 220 -10.57 -2.28 -1.44
CA CYS A 220 -9.42 -1.38 -1.33
C CYS A 220 -8.14 -2.00 -1.88
N TYR A 221 -7.42 -1.19 -2.65
CA TYR A 221 -6.12 -1.52 -3.23
C TYR A 221 -5.08 -0.49 -2.79
N LEU A 222 -3.86 -0.96 -2.59
CA LEU A 222 -2.70 -0.11 -2.35
C LEU A 222 -1.84 -0.10 -3.59
N ILE A 223 -1.69 1.09 -4.17
CA ILE A 223 -0.73 1.36 -5.22
C ILE A 223 0.53 1.93 -4.58
N VAL A 224 1.69 1.37 -4.93
CA VAL A 224 2.99 1.86 -4.45
C VAL A 224 3.94 2.00 -5.63
N THR A 225 4.40 3.22 -5.92
CA THR A 225 5.40 3.44 -6.99
C THR A 225 6.68 2.66 -6.67
N ARG A 226 7.36 2.09 -7.68
CA ARG A 226 8.59 1.31 -7.44
C ARG A 226 9.78 2.18 -7.07
N ALA A 227 9.79 3.42 -7.55
CA ALA A 227 10.80 4.42 -7.26
C ALA A 227 10.16 5.75 -6.83
N GLY A 228 11.01 6.70 -6.42
CA GLY A 228 10.60 8.07 -6.15
C GLY A 228 10.22 8.77 -7.44
N LEU A 229 9.31 9.73 -7.35
CA LEU A 229 8.89 10.54 -8.50
C LEU A 229 9.65 11.86 -8.50
N GLU A 230 10.14 12.24 -9.68
CA GLU A 230 10.73 13.55 -9.89
C GLU A 230 9.65 14.64 -9.81
N PRO A 231 10.00 15.89 -9.47
CA PRO A 231 9.07 17.01 -9.55
C PRO A 231 8.42 17.10 -10.95
N GLY A 232 7.10 17.25 -10.97
CA GLY A 232 6.32 17.23 -12.21
C GLY A 232 4.85 16.88 -12.01
N TYR A 233 4.14 16.72 -13.12
CA TYR A 233 2.75 16.31 -13.14
C TYR A 233 2.67 14.83 -13.53
N TYR A 234 1.72 14.12 -12.93
CA TYR A 234 1.49 12.70 -13.15
C TYR A 234 0.00 12.44 -13.19
N ALA A 235 -0.43 11.38 -13.87
CA ALA A 235 -1.82 10.94 -13.79
C ALA A 235 -1.96 9.43 -13.87
N PHE A 236 -2.91 8.91 -13.09
CA PHE A 236 -3.45 7.58 -13.31
C PHE A 236 -4.48 7.63 -14.43
N HIS A 237 -4.47 6.62 -15.30
CA HIS A 237 -5.50 6.41 -16.32
C HIS A 237 -5.64 4.90 -16.59
N SER A 238 -6.66 4.49 -17.33
CA SER A 238 -6.94 3.10 -17.66
C SER A 238 -6.86 2.87 -19.16
N GLU A 239 -6.60 1.63 -19.57
CA GLU A 239 -6.74 1.15 -20.96
C GLU A 239 -5.96 1.97 -22.00
N GLY A 240 -4.80 2.51 -21.64
CA GLY A 240 -4.00 3.33 -22.56
C GLY A 240 -4.67 4.63 -23.01
N LEU A 241 -5.70 5.12 -22.32
CA LEU A 241 -6.50 6.27 -22.78
C LEU A 241 -5.67 7.55 -22.98
N LEU A 242 -4.61 7.77 -22.19
CA LEU A 242 -3.70 8.92 -22.39
C LEU A 242 -2.56 8.66 -23.38
N THR A 243 -2.36 7.42 -23.80
CA THR A 243 -1.23 7.00 -24.66
C THR A 243 -1.68 6.51 -26.04
N SER A 244 -2.99 6.35 -26.24
CA SER A 244 -3.58 6.01 -27.53
C SER A 244 -3.38 7.15 -28.52
N ASN A 245 -2.81 6.83 -29.69
CA ASN A 245 -2.82 7.72 -30.85
C ASN A 245 -4.07 7.51 -31.73
N ASP A 246 -4.91 6.53 -31.37
CA ASP A 246 -6.14 6.22 -32.09
C ASP A 246 -7.30 7.05 -31.52
N VAL A 247 -7.73 8.05 -32.30
CA VAL A 247 -8.87 8.92 -31.99
C VAL A 247 -10.17 8.13 -31.85
N ASP A 248 -10.32 7.03 -32.60
CA ASP A 248 -11.55 6.24 -32.57
C ASP A 248 -11.72 5.48 -31.26
N VAL A 249 -10.62 5.11 -30.60
CA VAL A 249 -10.66 4.42 -29.30
C VAL A 249 -11.30 5.32 -28.25
N LEU A 250 -10.91 6.60 -28.25
CA LEU A 250 -11.48 7.55 -27.31
C LEU A 250 -12.98 7.72 -27.61
N ASP A 251 -13.36 7.88 -28.88
CA ASP A 251 -14.76 8.07 -29.29
C ASP A 251 -15.68 6.87 -28.98
N LYS A 252 -15.14 5.65 -28.97
CA LYS A 252 -15.88 4.44 -28.59
C LYS A 252 -15.99 4.26 -27.08
N THR A 253 -15.09 4.86 -26.30
CA THR A 253 -15.09 4.78 -24.83
C THR A 253 -16.20 5.68 -24.25
N PRO A 254 -17.05 5.23 -23.31
CA PRO A 254 -18.02 6.12 -22.66
C PRO A 254 -17.37 7.31 -21.95
N GLU A 255 -17.94 8.52 -22.06
CA GLU A 255 -17.39 9.76 -21.47
C GLU A 255 -17.07 9.64 -19.97
N LYS A 256 -17.89 8.89 -19.22
CA LYS A 256 -17.67 8.67 -17.78
C LYS A 256 -16.37 7.91 -17.47
N LEU A 257 -15.86 7.13 -18.43
CA LEU A 257 -14.64 6.34 -18.34
C LEU A 257 -13.43 7.06 -18.96
N ARG A 258 -13.64 8.12 -19.75
CA ARG A 258 -12.57 8.96 -20.33
C ARG A 258 -11.97 9.88 -19.28
N LYS A 259 -11.37 9.32 -18.23
CA LYS A 259 -10.85 10.10 -17.10
C LYS A 259 -9.41 9.75 -16.79
N ALA A 260 -8.62 10.80 -16.55
CA ALA A 260 -7.33 10.68 -15.90
C ALA A 260 -7.40 11.33 -14.50
N TYR A 261 -6.60 10.83 -13.56
CA TYR A 261 -6.59 11.29 -12.17
C TYR A 261 -5.24 11.92 -11.86
N PRO A 262 -5.06 13.23 -12.15
CA PRO A 262 -3.76 13.86 -12.10
C PRO A 262 -3.40 14.38 -10.70
N PHE A 263 -2.09 14.52 -10.47
CA PHE A 263 -1.51 15.13 -9.29
C PHE A 263 -0.12 15.71 -9.61
N GLN A 264 0.37 16.58 -8.73
CA GLN A 264 1.68 17.20 -8.85
C GLN A 264 2.63 16.74 -7.75
N VAL A 265 3.87 16.40 -8.12
CA VAL A 265 4.99 16.19 -7.19
C VAL A 265 5.81 17.47 -7.11
N LYS A 266 6.08 17.93 -5.88
CA LYS A 266 6.83 19.16 -5.57
C LYS A 266 8.03 18.91 -4.66
#